data_AF-A0A1B2EKY1-F1
#
_entry.id   AF-A0A1B2EKY1-F1
#
_cell.length_a   1.000
_cell.length_b   1.000
_cell.length_c   1.000
_cell.angle_alpha   90.00
_cell.angle_beta   90.00
_cell.angle_gamma   90.00
#
_symmetry.space_group_name_H-M   'P 1'
#
loop_
_entity.id
_entity.type
_entity.pdbx_description
1 polymer ?
#
loop_
_entity_poly.entity_id
_entity_poly.type
_entity_poly.pdbx_seq_one_letter_code
_entity_poly.pdbx_strand_id
1 'polypeptide(L)'
;MTGDSLRVVQWQRDRRNSRVGYATVRCDPPGLLVQRVVVQESHGMRWVTLPAAPVLDSNGQPLRDERGKIAHVAVVTFPDKADRDAFADAVIAVVRRHSPEAFDDADAALPLEGL
;
A
#
# COMPACT_ATOMS: atom_id res chain seq x y z
N MET A 1 17.10 8.50 -1.67
CA MET A 1 16.16 9.14 -2.62
C MET A 1 16.01 10.61 -2.22
N THR A 2 16.39 11.54 -3.09
CA THR A 2 16.09 12.98 -2.93
C THR A 2 14.58 13.19 -3.02
N GLY A 3 14.02 14.09 -2.21
CA GLY A 3 12.56 14.21 -1.99
C GLY A 3 11.68 14.46 -3.21
N ASP A 4 12.25 14.77 -4.38
CA ASP A 4 11.52 15.05 -5.63
C ASP A 4 11.46 13.87 -6.61
N SER A 5 12.12 12.75 -6.31
CA SER A 5 12.12 11.56 -7.18
C SER A 5 10.86 10.72 -7.11
N LEU A 6 9.94 10.99 -6.18
CA LEU A 6 8.70 10.23 -6.00
C LEU A 6 7.50 11.17 -6.01
N ARG A 7 6.44 10.82 -6.73
CA ARG A 7 5.15 11.52 -6.63
C ARG A 7 3.95 10.61 -6.78
N VAL A 8 2.82 11.03 -6.22
CA VAL A 8 1.53 10.41 -6.49
C VAL A 8 1.06 10.84 -7.88
N VAL A 9 0.65 9.87 -8.69
CA VAL A 9 0.00 10.08 -10.00
C VAL A 9 -1.51 9.91 -9.90
N GLN A 10 -1.95 9.00 -9.03
CA GLN A 10 -3.36 8.74 -8.78
C GLN A 10 -3.55 8.34 -7.32
N TRP A 11 -4.62 8.85 -6.72
CA TRP A 11 -5.05 8.49 -5.37
C TRP A 11 -6.50 8.03 -5.38
N GLN A 12 -6.78 6.88 -4.76
CA GLN A 12 -8.12 6.38 -4.54
C GLN A 12 -8.29 6.10 -3.05
N ARG A 13 -9.07 6.95 -2.37
CA ARG A 13 -9.46 6.72 -0.97
C ARG A 13 -10.36 5.48 -0.89
N ASP A 14 -10.04 4.57 0.02
CA ASP A 14 -10.82 3.36 0.29
C ASP A 14 -10.52 2.89 1.72
N ARG A 15 -11.17 3.52 2.69
CA ARG A 15 -10.97 3.22 4.12
C ARG A 15 -11.72 1.94 4.50
N ARG A 16 -10.99 0.90 4.90
CA ARG A 16 -11.54 -0.35 5.45
C ARG A 16 -10.49 -1.04 6.31
N ASN A 17 -10.81 -1.26 7.60
CA ASN A 17 -9.84 -1.77 8.58
C ASN A 17 -8.58 -0.89 8.58
N SER A 18 -7.38 -1.47 8.48
CA SER A 18 -6.14 -0.72 8.36
C SER A 18 -5.93 -0.05 7.00
N ARG A 19 -6.71 -0.39 5.96
CA ARG A 19 -6.51 0.21 4.64
C ARG A 19 -7.05 1.63 4.63
N VAL A 20 -6.24 2.57 4.14
CA VAL A 20 -6.60 3.97 3.92
C VAL A 20 -7.04 4.20 2.47
N GLY A 21 -6.33 3.58 1.54
CA GLY A 21 -6.59 3.72 0.11
C GLY A 21 -5.51 3.08 -0.74
N TYR A 22 -5.55 3.41 -2.03
CA TYR A 22 -4.61 2.96 -3.05
C TYR A 22 -3.96 4.16 -3.72
N ALA A 23 -2.64 4.10 -3.86
CA ALA A 23 -1.86 5.06 -4.61
C ALA A 23 -1.26 4.41 -5.86
N THR A 24 -1.21 5.17 -6.96
CA THR A 24 -0.25 4.94 -8.03
C THR A 24 0.86 5.96 -7.85
N VAL A 25 2.09 5.49 -7.69
CA VAL A 25 3.27 6.36 -7.52
C VAL A 25 4.22 6.24 -8.69
N ARG A 26 4.88 7.35 -9.02
CA ARG A 26 5.92 7.41 -10.04
C ARG A 26 7.28 7.69 -9.41
N CYS A 27 8.27 6.87 -9.76
CA CYS A 27 9.66 7.01 -9.38
C CYS A 27 10.49 7.54 -10.56
N ASP A 28 11.05 8.74 -10.45
CA ASP A 28 11.86 9.40 -11.48
C ASP A 28 13.29 9.70 -10.98
N PRO A 29 14.29 9.59 -11.87
CA PRO A 29 14.34 8.65 -13.00
C PRO A 29 14.33 7.19 -12.48
N PRO A 30 13.82 6.18 -13.22
CA PRO A 30 13.63 6.12 -14.68
C PRO A 30 12.19 6.38 -15.19
N GLY A 31 11.25 6.78 -14.34
CA GLY A 31 9.84 6.91 -14.70
C GLY A 31 9.01 5.66 -14.45
N LEU A 32 9.44 4.84 -13.50
CA LEU A 32 8.73 3.64 -13.06
C LEU A 32 7.39 4.03 -12.42
N LEU A 33 6.30 3.41 -12.87
CA LEU A 33 4.99 3.51 -12.22
C LEU A 33 4.71 2.26 -11.40
N VAL A 34 4.45 2.45 -10.10
CA VAL A 34 3.98 1.39 -9.21
C VAL A 34 2.51 1.62 -8.92
N GLN A 35 1.65 0.83 -9.57
CA GLN A 35 0.20 0.94 -9.48
C GLN A 35 -0.35 0.16 -8.30
N ARG A 36 -1.44 0.63 -7.69
CA ARG A 36 -2.15 -0.05 -6.59
C ARG A 36 -1.28 -0.33 -5.35
N VAL A 37 -0.39 0.59 -5.00
CA VAL A 37 0.28 0.59 -3.69
C VAL A 37 -0.78 0.80 -2.61
N VAL A 38 -0.92 -0.14 -1.69
CA VAL A 38 -1.90 -0.05 -0.61
C VAL A 38 -1.31 0.81 0.49
N VAL A 39 -1.98 1.90 0.84
CA VAL A 39 -1.61 2.74 1.98
C VAL A 39 -2.44 2.32 3.18
N GLN A 40 -1.78 2.12 4.31
CA GLN A 40 -2.40 1.60 5.53
C GLN A 40 -2.07 2.46 6.74
N GLU A 41 -2.98 2.45 7.71
CA GLU A 41 -2.89 3.12 8.99
C GLU A 41 -3.61 2.29 10.06
N SER A 42 -2.98 2.12 11.22
CA SER A 42 -3.61 1.51 12.39
C SER A 42 -2.86 1.92 13.66
N HIS A 43 -3.58 2.31 14.71
CA HIS A 43 -2.98 2.73 15.99
C HIS A 43 -1.89 3.80 15.82
N GLY A 44 -2.11 4.77 14.92
CA GLY A 44 -1.14 5.83 14.58
C GLY A 44 0.07 5.39 13.74
N MET A 45 0.26 4.09 13.54
CA MET A 45 1.30 3.54 12.66
C MET A 45 0.82 3.57 11.22
N ARG A 46 1.71 3.93 10.29
CA ARG A 46 1.43 3.98 8.85
C ARG A 46 2.45 3.15 8.09
N TRP A 47 1.98 2.43 7.09
CA TRP A 47 2.86 1.62 6.22
C TRP A 47 2.24 1.50 4.84
N VAL A 48 3.02 0.97 3.91
CA VAL A 48 2.53 0.61 2.58
C VAL A 48 2.72 -0.87 2.32
N THR A 49 1.85 -1.42 1.48
CA THR A 49 2.01 -2.76 0.92
C THR A 49 2.16 -2.65 -0.58
N LEU A 50 3.24 -3.22 -1.10
CA LEU A 50 3.50 -3.25 -2.53
C LEU A 50 2.49 -4.14 -3.25
N PRO A 51 2.28 -3.93 -4.55
CA PRO A 51 1.36 -4.74 -5.34
C PRO A 51 1.77 -6.21 -5.33
N ALA A 52 0.77 -7.06 -5.15
CA ALA A 52 0.88 -8.50 -5.23
C ALA A 52 -0.24 -9.05 -6.13
N ALA A 53 0.05 -10.12 -6.86
CA ALA A 53 -0.89 -10.78 -7.74
C ALA A 53 -1.22 -12.18 -7.22
N PRO A 54 -2.46 -12.68 -7.39
CA PRO A 54 -2.76 -14.07 -7.09
C PRO A 54 -1.94 -14.99 -7.99
N VAL A 55 -1.39 -16.05 -7.42
CA VAL A 55 -0.76 -17.13 -8.20
C VAL A 55 -1.88 -17.90 -8.88
N LEU A 56 -1.77 -18.14 -10.18
CA LEU A 56 -2.75 -18.88 -10.95
C LEU A 56 -2.21 -20.28 -11.28
N ASP A 57 -3.09 -21.28 -11.29
CA ASP A 57 -2.79 -22.62 -11.79
C ASP A 57 -2.80 -22.67 -13.33
N SER A 58 -2.54 -23.85 -13.91
CA SER A 58 -2.55 -24.04 -15.36
C SER A 58 -3.92 -23.79 -16.02
N ASN A 59 -5.00 -23.77 -15.25
CA ASN A 59 -6.36 -23.50 -15.71
C ASN A 59 -6.77 -22.03 -15.47
N GLY A 60 -5.83 -21.18 -15.04
CA GLY A 60 -6.08 -19.76 -14.74
C GLY A 60 -6.86 -19.53 -13.45
N GLN A 61 -7.00 -20.54 -12.58
CA GLN A 61 -7.69 -20.40 -11.30
C GLN A 61 -6.72 -19.99 -10.20
N PRO A 62 -7.11 -19.13 -9.23
CA PRO A 62 -6.26 -18.77 -8.12
C PRO A 62 -5.85 -19.99 -7.30
N LEU A 63 -4.55 -20.25 -7.24
CA LEU A 63 -3.97 -21.27 -6.39
C LEU A 63 -4.25 -20.91 -4.92
N ARG A 64 -4.62 -21.90 -4.13
CA ARG A 64 -4.78 -21.74 -2.68
C ARG A 64 -3.59 -22.36 -1.95
N ASP A 65 -3.17 -21.73 -0.87
CA ASP A 65 -2.16 -22.26 0.05
C ASP A 65 -2.72 -23.42 0.88
N GLU A 66 -1.87 -24.04 1.71
CA GLU A 66 -2.25 -25.14 2.61
C GLU A 66 -3.36 -24.78 3.61
N ARG A 67 -3.63 -23.48 3.81
CA ARG A 67 -4.66 -22.95 4.70
C ARG A 67 -5.94 -22.56 3.94
N GLY A 68 -6.01 -22.86 2.64
CA GLY A 68 -7.14 -22.55 1.77
C GLY A 68 -7.22 -21.07 1.37
N LYS A 69 -6.23 -20.23 1.67
CA LYS A 69 -6.20 -18.81 1.25
C LYS A 69 -5.59 -18.69 -0.14
N ILE A 70 -5.99 -17.67 -0.91
CA ILE A 70 -5.38 -17.42 -2.22
C ILE A 70 -3.88 -17.12 -2.02
N ALA A 71 -3.03 -17.87 -2.70
CA ALA A 71 -1.60 -17.64 -2.72
C ALA A 71 -1.33 -16.37 -3.54
N HIS A 72 -0.47 -15.49 -3.03
CA HIS A 72 -0.07 -14.26 -3.70
C HIS A 72 1.45 -14.24 -3.90
N VAL A 73 1.87 -13.73 -5.06
CA VAL A 73 3.27 -13.42 -5.36
C VAL A 73 3.47 -11.91 -5.41
N ALA A 74 4.60 -11.44 -4.88
CA ALA A 74 4.96 -10.03 -4.97
C ALA A 74 5.27 -9.66 -6.43
N VAL A 75 4.65 -8.58 -6.93
CA VAL A 75 4.92 -8.05 -8.28
C VAL A 75 6.13 -7.15 -8.27
N VAL A 76 6.34 -6.45 -7.15
CA VAL A 76 7.50 -5.58 -6.91
C VAL A 76 8.12 -5.96 -5.57
N THR A 77 9.43 -6.15 -5.56
CA THR A 77 10.21 -6.47 -4.36
C THR A 77 11.42 -5.55 -4.25
N PHE A 78 11.85 -5.33 -3.01
CA PHE A 78 13.14 -4.72 -2.72
C PHE A 78 14.05 -5.83 -2.16
N PRO A 79 15.34 -5.85 -2.53
CA PRO A 79 16.28 -6.83 -1.99
C PRO A 79 16.48 -6.64 -0.49
N ASP A 80 16.48 -5.39 -0.03
CA ASP A 80 16.77 -5.02 1.33
C ASP A 80 15.56 -4.41 2.04
N LYS A 81 15.40 -4.76 3.32
CA LYS A 81 14.36 -4.19 4.17
C LYS A 81 14.49 -2.68 4.32
N ALA A 82 15.72 -2.17 4.39
CA ALA A 82 15.98 -0.74 4.52
C ALA A 82 15.44 0.05 3.32
N ASP A 83 15.67 -0.44 2.10
CA ASP A 83 15.16 0.21 0.87
C ASP A 83 13.65 0.18 0.79
N ARG A 84 13.05 -0.95 1.17
CA ARG A 84 11.59 -1.10 1.24
C ARG A 84 10.98 -0.11 2.23
N ASP A 85 11.55 0.01 3.41
CA ASP A 85 11.03 0.89 4.45
C ASP A 85 11.23 2.37 4.05
N ALA A 86 12.39 2.72 3.48
CA ALA A 86 12.64 4.06 2.93
C ALA A 86 11.67 4.43 1.80
N PHE A 87 11.33 3.46 0.92
CA PHE A 87 10.30 3.64 -0.08
C PHE A 87 8.91 3.84 0.55
N ALA A 88 8.56 3.04 1.56
CA ALA A 88 7.29 3.15 2.27
C ALA A 88 7.11 4.54 2.89
N ASP A 89 8.13 5.02 3.60
CA ASP A 89 8.13 6.35 4.23
C ASP A 89 8.00 7.45 3.18
N ALA A 90 8.72 7.33 2.06
CA ALA A 90 8.62 8.27 0.95
C ALA A 90 7.20 8.28 0.34
N VAL A 91 6.57 7.12 0.13
CA VAL A 91 5.18 7.02 -0.36
C VAL A 91 4.22 7.70 0.60
N ILE A 92 4.32 7.44 1.90
CA ILE A 92 3.45 8.06 2.92
C ILE A 92 3.62 9.58 2.90
N ALA A 93 4.85 10.08 2.80
CA ALA A 93 5.13 11.50 2.74
C ALA A 93 4.50 12.16 1.51
N VAL A 94 4.62 11.56 0.31
CA VAL A 94 4.03 12.13 -0.91
C VAL A 94 2.50 11.99 -0.94
N VAL A 95 1.94 10.94 -0.36
CA VAL A 95 0.48 10.79 -0.19
C VAL A 95 -0.06 11.87 0.74
N ARG A 96 0.60 12.13 1.87
CA ARG A 96 0.19 13.20 2.79
C ARG A 96 0.23 14.58 2.13
N ARG A 97 1.23 14.85 1.29
CA ARG A 97 1.33 16.12 0.56
C ARG A 97 0.26 16.23 -0.54
N HIS A 98 -0.01 15.13 -1.25
CA HIS A 98 -0.97 15.10 -2.34
C HIS A 98 -2.42 15.15 -1.83
N SER A 99 -2.72 14.44 -0.75
CA SER A 99 -4.05 14.29 -0.15
C SER A 99 -3.93 14.42 1.37
N PRO A 100 -3.90 15.65 1.91
CA PRO A 100 -3.76 15.90 3.35
C PRO A 100 -4.78 15.11 4.20
N GLU A 101 -5.99 14.96 3.67
CA GLU A 101 -7.11 14.27 4.31
C GLU A 101 -7.00 12.73 4.29
N ALA A 102 -5.96 12.17 3.66
CA ALA A 102 -5.76 10.72 3.61
C ALA A 102 -5.63 10.10 5.00
N PHE A 103 -5.01 10.83 5.93
CA PHE A 103 -4.73 10.38 7.29
C PHE A 103 -5.56 11.10 8.36
N ASP A 104 -6.55 11.90 7.96
CA ASP A 104 -7.47 12.52 8.90
C ASP A 104 -8.38 11.44 9.49
N ASP A 105 -8.48 11.43 10.82
CA ASP A 105 -9.28 10.48 11.57
C ASP A 105 -10.75 10.63 11.20
N ALA A 106 -11.31 9.57 10.61
CA ALA A 106 -12.74 9.29 10.66
C ALA A 106 -13.07 8.27 11.78
N ASP A 107 -12.08 7.91 12.61
CA ASP A 107 -12.21 6.88 13.64
C ASP A 107 -11.67 7.36 15.00
N ALA A 108 -11.96 8.61 15.32
CA ALA A 108 -12.11 9.00 16.72
C ALA A 108 -13.35 8.26 17.27
N ALA A 109 -13.11 7.07 17.81
CA ALA A 109 -14.00 6.30 18.68
C ALA A 109 -15.39 5.93 18.12
N LEU A 110 -15.51 4.72 17.57
CA LEU A 110 -16.57 3.84 18.09
C LEU A 110 -15.97 3.06 19.27
N PRO A 111 -16.43 3.30 20.52
CA PRO A 111 -16.01 2.46 21.62
C PRO A 111 -16.38 1.01 21.28
N LEU A 112 -15.47 0.09 21.55
CA LEU A 112 -15.77 -1.34 21.58
C LEU A 112 -16.68 -1.63 22.79
N GLU A 113 -17.93 -1.18 22.72
CA GLU A 113 -18.98 -1.67 23.60
C GLU A 113 -19.62 -2.90 22.95
N GLY A 114 -19.23 -4.07 23.45
CA GLY A 114 -20.03 -5.30 23.38
C GLY A 114 -19.97 -6.08 22.07
N LEU A 115 -19.07 -7.05 22.01
CA LEU A 115 -19.33 -8.38 21.42
C LEU A 115 -18.28 -9.41 21.89
#